data_AF-A0A7K9L1I4-F1
#
_entry.id   AF-A0A7K9L1I4-F1
#
_cell.length_a   1.000
_cell.length_b   1.000
_cell.length_c   1.000
_cell.angle_alpha   90.00
_cell.angle_beta   90.00
_cell.angle_gamma   90.00
#
_symmetry.space_group_name_H-M   'P 1'
#
loop_
_entity.id
_entity.type
_entity.pdbx_description
1 polymer ?
#
loop_
_entity_poly.entity_id
_entity_poly.type
_entity_poly.pdbx_seq_one_letter_code
_entity_poly.pdbx_strand_id
1 'polypeptide(L)' 'MLSQLLGPRYAQLLQTWTPTLVTWGGVAGVGVIWATDWKLVLQYVPYIGGKYKAED' A
#
# COMPACT_ATOMS: atom_id res chain seq x y z
N MET A 1 -15.40 19.65 17.13
CA MET A 1 -14.72 19.95 15.84
C MET A 1 -14.73 18.73 14.92
N LEU A 2 -14.22 17.55 15.32
CA LEU A 2 -14.30 16.33 14.49
C LEU A 2 -15.73 15.89 14.12
N SER A 3 -16.72 16.18 14.96
CA SER A 3 -18.14 15.90 14.66
C SER A 3 -18.65 16.56 13.38
N GLN A 4 -17.99 17.62 12.89
CA GLN A 4 -18.35 18.29 11.63
C GLN A 4 -17.99 17.44 10.40
N LEU A 5 -17.11 16.45 10.55
CA LEU A 5 -16.74 15.50 9.49
C LEU A 5 -17.63 14.25 9.49
N LEU A 6 -18.52 14.13 10.48
CA LEU A 6 -19.46 13.02 10.60
C LEU A 6 -20.79 13.45 9.97
N GLY A 7 -21.02 13.03 8.73
CA GLY A 7 -22.29 13.27 8.02
C GLY A 7 -22.40 12.51 6.69
N PRO A 8 -23.63 12.31 6.18
CA PRO A 8 -23.87 11.50 4.97
C PRO A 8 -23.07 11.97 3.74
N ARG A 9 -22.92 13.30 3.57
CA ARG A 9 -22.13 13.90 2.49
C ARG A 9 -20.64 13.55 2.57
N TYR A 10 -20.06 13.57 3.77
CA TYR A 10 -18.64 13.25 3.95
C TYR A 10 -18.39 11.74 3.81
N ALA A 11 -19.36 10.90 4.18
CA ALA A 11 -19.31 9.46 3.90
C ALA A 11 -19.32 9.17 2.39
N GLN A 12 -20.18 9.85 1.62
CA GLN A 12 -20.21 9.73 0.15
C GLN A 12 -18.92 10.25 -0.50
N LEU A 13 -18.37 11.35 0.01
CA LEU A 13 -17.09 11.88 -0.44
C LEU A 13 -15.97 10.86 -0.20
N LEU A 14 -15.88 10.30 1.01
CA LEU A 14 -14.91 9.24 1.32
C LEU A 14 -15.05 8.07 0.36
N GLN A 15 -16.26 7.54 0.15
CA GLN A 15 -16.49 6.44 -0.80
C GLN A 15 -16.00 6.76 -2.22
N THR A 16 -16.20 8.00 -2.67
CA THR A 16 -15.74 8.46 -3.99
C THR A 16 -14.20 8.49 -4.07
N TRP A 17 -13.54 8.91 -3.00
CA TRP A 17 -12.07 9.02 -2.95
C TRP A 17 -11.37 7.73 -2.53
N THR A 18 -12.08 6.75 -1.96
CA THR A 18 -11.52 5.47 -1.51
C THR A 18 -10.68 4.78 -2.57
N PRO A 19 -11.12 4.63 -3.84
CA PRO A 19 -10.29 3.99 -4.86
C PRO A 19 -8.96 4.72 -5.07
N THR A 20 -8.99 6.06 -5.11
CA THR A 20 -7.80 6.89 -5.30
C THR A 20 -6.83 6.75 -4.13
N LEU A 21 -7.34 6.79 -2.89
CA LEU A 21 -6.52 6.61 -1.68
C LEU A 21 -5.88 5.22 -1.63
N VAL A 22 -6.65 4.17 -1.98
CA VAL A 22 -6.13 2.80 -2.04
C VAL A 22 -5.05 2.67 -3.11
N THR A 23 -5.26 3.25 -4.30
CA THR A 23 -4.25 3.23 -5.37
C THR A 23 -2.96 3.92 -4.94
N TRP A 24 -3.03 5.15 -4.42
CA TRP A 24 -1.83 5.88 -4.00
C TRP A 24 -1.18 5.25 -2.76
N GLY A 25 -1.96 4.68 -1.84
CA GLY A 25 -1.44 3.89 -0.73
C GLY A 25 -0.69 2.64 -1.22
N GLY A 26 -1.23 1.96 -2.23
CA GLY A 26 -0.56 0.84 -2.90
C GLY A 26 0.75 1.24 -3.56
N VAL A 27 0.74 2.35 -4.33
CA VAL A 27 1.95 2.90 -4.98
C VAL A 27 3.02 3.25 -3.94
N ALA A 28 2.65 3.96 -2.88
CA ALA A 28 3.57 4.31 -1.80
C ALA A 28 4.11 3.06 -1.09
N GLY A 29 3.24 2.09 -0.79
CA GLY A 29 3.63 0.82 -0.17
C GLY A 29 4.64 0.04 -1.00
N VAL A 30 4.37 -0.13 -2.31
CA VAL A 30 5.31 -0.77 -3.24
C VAL A 30 6.61 0.03 -3.37
N GLY A 31 6.52 1.37 -3.39
CA GLY A 31 7.68 2.25 -3.41
C GLY A 31 8.60 2.06 -2.20
N VAL A 32 8.03 1.96 -0.99
CA VAL A 32 8.80 1.67 0.24
C VAL A 32 9.43 0.29 0.19
N ILE A 33 8.68 -0.74 -0.22
CA ILE A 33 9.19 -2.11 -0.37
C ILE A 33 10.41 -2.14 -1.30
N TRP A 34 10.32 -1.46 -2.43
CA TRP A 34 11.41 -1.34 -3.39
C TRP A 34 12.60 -0.54 -2.83
N ALA A 35 12.35 0.65 -2.28
CA ALA A 35 13.41 1.56 -1.82
C ALA A 35 14.24 0.99 -0.67
N THR A 36 13.66 0.10 0.13
CA THR A 36 14.33 -0.54 1.28
C THR A 36 14.82 -1.95 0.99
N ASP A 37 14.64 -2.45 -0.24
CA ASP A 37 14.90 -3.83 -0.61
C ASP A 37 14.27 -4.83 0.39
N TRP A 38 13.00 -4.59 0.73
CA TRP A 38 12.35 -5.25 1.86
C TRP A 38 12.20 -6.76 1.65
N LYS A 39 13.15 -7.53 2.19
CA LYS A 39 13.27 -8.99 2.03
C LYS A 39 11.98 -9.74 2.38
N LEU A 40 11.30 -9.39 3.48
CA LEU A 40 10.09 -10.10 3.94
C LEU A 40 9.00 -10.15 2.88
N VAL A 41 8.89 -9.12 2.04
CA VAL A 41 7.92 -9.08 0.93
C VAL A 41 8.57 -9.58 -0.35
N LEU A 42 9.74 -9.04 -0.72
CA LEU A 42 10.37 -9.30 -2.02
C LEU A 42 10.81 -10.76 -2.23
N GLN A 43 11.06 -11.53 -1.16
CA GLN A 43 11.39 -12.96 -1.28
C GLN A 43 10.27 -13.80 -1.90
N TYR A 44 9.01 -13.36 -1.79
CA TYR A 44 7.85 -14.05 -2.34
C TYR A 44 7.50 -13.60 -3.76
N VAL A 45 8.11 -12.52 -4.26
CA VAL A 45 7.84 -11.99 -5.60
C VAL A 45 8.55 -12.87 -6.64
N PRO A 46 7.82 -13.47 -7.60
CA PRO A 46 8.44 -14.22 -8.70
C PRO A 46 9.48 -13.35 -9.43
N TYR A 47 10.55 -13.96 -9.96
CA TYR A 47 11.69 -13.30 -10.59
C TYR A 47 12.63 -12.51 -9.66
N ILE A 48 12.11 -11.74 -8.68
CA ILE A 48 12.93 -10.95 -7.75
C ILE A 48 13.43 -11.78 -6.56
N GLY A 49 12.59 -12.67 -6.02
CA GLY A 49 12.84 -13.40 -4.78
C GLY A 49 14.06 -14.33 -4.81
N GLY A 50 14.58 -14.66 -5.99
CA GLY A 50 15.76 -15.52 -6.16
C GLY A 50 17.00 -15.00 -5.44
N LYS A 51 17.19 -13.67 -5.36
CA LYS A 51 18.35 -13.05 -4.68
C LYS A 51 18.39 -13.24 -3.16
N TYR A 52 17.31 -13.74 -2.57
CA TYR A 52 17.16 -13.91 -1.11
C TYR A 52 17.20 -15.37 -0.65
N LYS A 53 17.30 -16.32 -1.58
CA LYS A 53 17.44 -17.74 -1.24
C LYS A 53 18.80 -17.97 -0.57
N ALA A 54 18.83 -18.74 0.50
CA ALA A 54 20.09 -19.28 1.00
C ALA A 54 20.61 -20.32 0.00
N GLU A 55 21.92 -20.35 -0.18
CA GLU A 55 22.57 -21.49 -0.81
C GLU A 55 22.59 -22.64 0.22
N ASP A 56 22.17 -23.84 -0.20
CA ASP A 56 22.26 -25.05 0.63
C ASP A 56 23.71 -25.49 0.83
#